data_AF-A0A3E0J8P2-F1
#
_entry.id   AF-A0A3E0J8P2-F1
#
_cell.length_a   1.000
_cell.length_b   1.000
_cell.length_c   1.000
_cell.angle_alpha   90.00
_cell.angle_beta   90.00
_cell.angle_gamma   90.00
#
_symmetry.space_group_name_H-M   'P 1'
#
loop_
_entity.id
_entity.type
_entity.pdbx_description
1 polymer ?
#
loop_
_entity_poly.entity_id
_entity_poly.type
_entity_poly.pdbx_seq_one_letter_code
_entity_poly.pdbx_strand_id
1 'polypeptide(L)'
;MNTKTVSHLYNVCPLCHGTGTYKEYDDSKANMIMDHYSRVNHASEKTAWKMAVEETSYSTECGRCHGNGHVLNDEGEEMYRALKQFA
;
A
#
# COMPACT_ATOMS: atom_id res chain seq x y z
N MET A 1 12.65 9.24 10.09
CA MET A 1 12.16 8.94 8.73
C MET A 1 12.11 10.24 7.96
N ASN A 2 12.81 10.36 6.82
CA ASN A 2 12.78 11.58 6.00
C ASN A 2 11.47 11.66 5.20
N THR A 3 10.50 12.44 5.67
CA THR A 3 9.29 12.77 4.91
C THR A 3 9.59 13.92 3.95
N LYS A 4 9.28 13.77 2.66
CA LYS A 4 9.36 14.86 1.69
C LYS A 4 8.13 15.75 1.85
N THR A 5 8.32 17.05 2.03
CA THR A 5 7.25 18.03 2.06
C THR A 5 6.70 18.26 0.66
N VAL A 6 5.37 18.23 0.51
CA VAL A 6 4.69 18.37 -0.80
C VAL A 6 4.01 19.72 -0.91
N SER A 7 3.61 20.29 0.23
CA SER A 7 3.08 21.65 0.35
C SER A 7 3.29 22.17 1.77
N HIS A 8 2.91 23.43 2.03
CA HIS A 8 3.06 24.04 3.36
C HIS A 8 2.40 23.23 4.49
N LEU A 9 1.31 22.49 4.23
CA LEU A 9 0.56 21.78 5.26
C LEU A 9 0.65 20.26 5.17
N TYR A 10 1.34 19.71 4.16
CA TYR A 10 1.32 18.28 3.87
C TYR A 10 2.70 17.70 3.55
N ASN A 11 2.92 16.50 4.07
CA ASN A 11 4.05 15.63 3.76
C ASN A 11 3.60 14.43 2.93
N VAL A 12 4.51 13.89 2.11
CA VAL A 12 4.33 12.56 1.49
C VAL A 12 4.14 11.54 2.61
N CYS A 13 3.12 10.69 2.52
CA CYS A 13 2.96 9.61 3.47
C CYS A 13 4.20 8.71 3.44
N PRO A 14 4.95 8.57 4.54
CA PRO A 14 6.21 7.83 4.55
C PRO A 14 6.02 6.32 4.43
N LEU A 15 4.78 5.85 4.60
CA LEU A 15 4.45 4.43 4.50
C LEU A 15 4.21 4.05 3.03
N CYS A 16 3.33 4.78 2.31
CA CYS A 16 3.01 4.48 0.90
C CYS A 16 3.82 5.30 -0.10
N HIS A 17 4.71 6.17 0.38
CA HIS A 17 5.55 7.01 -0.46
C HIS A 17 4.78 7.83 -1.51
N GLY A 18 3.52 8.21 -1.21
CA GLY A 18 2.69 9.04 -2.08
C GLY A 18 1.68 8.27 -2.94
N THR A 19 1.74 6.94 -2.99
CA THR A 19 0.82 6.15 -3.84
C THR A 19 -0.61 6.06 -3.28
N GLY A 20 -0.77 6.31 -1.98
CA GLY A 20 -2.05 6.11 -1.29
C GLY A 20 -2.43 4.63 -1.07
N THR A 21 -1.67 3.69 -1.62
CA THR A 21 -2.01 2.26 -1.68
C THR A 21 -0.78 1.37 -1.54
N TYR A 22 -0.97 0.12 -1.14
CA TYR A 22 0.04 -0.93 -1.16
C TYR A 22 -0.39 -2.07 -2.05
N LYS A 23 0.60 -2.77 -2.62
CA LYS A 23 0.37 -4.05 -3.27
C LYS A 23 0.58 -5.15 -2.25
N GLU A 24 -0.46 -5.92 -1.98
CA GLU A 24 -0.43 -7.14 -1.19
C GLU A 24 -0.78 -8.34 -2.09
N TYR A 25 -0.62 -9.55 -1.58
CA TYR A 25 -1.10 -10.76 -2.23
C TYR A 25 -1.67 -11.72 -1.18
N ASP A 26 -2.61 -12.55 -1.58
CA ASP A 26 -3.26 -13.52 -0.69
C ASP A 26 -2.41 -14.80 -0.60
N ASP A 27 -1.67 -14.95 0.51
CA ASP A 27 -0.79 -16.10 0.77
C ASP A 27 -1.52 -17.45 0.65
N SER A 28 -2.77 -17.54 1.13
CA SER A 28 -3.52 -18.79 1.11
C SER A 28 -3.86 -19.18 -0.32
N LYS A 29 -4.35 -18.23 -1.12
CA LYS A 29 -4.66 -18.47 -2.54
C LYS A 29 -3.39 -18.71 -3.35
N ALA A 30 -2.31 -17.99 -3.05
CA ALA A 30 -1.07 -18.11 -3.80
C ALA A 30 -0.44 -19.49 -3.61
N ASN A 31 -0.50 -20.05 -2.40
CA ASN A 31 -0.05 -21.43 -2.16
C ASN A 31 -0.86 -22.46 -2.97
N MET A 32 -2.19 -22.30 -3.05
CA MET A 32 -3.04 -23.18 -3.85
C MET A 32 -2.74 -23.09 -5.34
N ILE A 33 -2.54 -21.87 -5.86
CA ILE A 33 -2.22 -21.61 -7.26
C ILE A 33 -0.81 -22.10 -7.61
N MET A 34 0.16 -21.93 -6.70
CA MET A 34 1.51 -22.44 -6.88
C MET A 34 1.53 -23.96 -7.02
N ASP A 35 0.81 -24.70 -6.16
CA ASP A 35 0.71 -26.16 -6.25
C ASP A 35 0.10 -26.59 -7.59
N HIS A 36 -0.94 -25.88 -8.06
CA HIS A 36 -1.54 -26.12 -9.38
C HIS A 36 -0.53 -25.92 -10.52
N TYR A 37 0.18 -24.78 -10.56
CA TYR A 37 1.17 -24.49 -11.60
C TYR A 37 2.35 -25.46 -11.59
N SER A 38 2.80 -25.87 -10.40
CA SER A 38 3.91 -26.82 -10.27
C SER A 38 3.54 -28.22 -10.75
N ARG A 39 2.33 -28.69 -10.43
CA ARG A 39 1.89 -30.07 -10.76
C ARG A 39 1.31 -30.22 -12.15
N VAL A 40 0.48 -29.28 -12.59
CA VAL A 40 -0.32 -29.40 -13.82
C VAL A 40 0.40 -28.80 -15.01
N ASN A 41 1.03 -27.63 -14.82
CA ASN A 41 1.69 -26.89 -15.89
C ASN A 41 3.20 -27.17 -15.96
N HIS A 42 3.72 -28.02 -15.07
CA HIS A 42 5.15 -28.35 -14.93
C HIS A 42 6.05 -27.09 -14.90
N ALA A 43 5.53 -25.98 -14.38
CA ALA A 43 6.29 -24.75 -14.24
C ALA A 43 7.39 -24.94 -13.18
N SER A 44 8.56 -24.35 -13.39
CA SER A 44 9.59 -24.33 -12.34
C SER A 44 9.05 -23.60 -11.11
N GLU A 45 9.44 -24.04 -9.91
CA GLU A 45 8.95 -23.51 -8.64
C GLU A 45 9.01 -21.98 -8.57
N LYS A 46 10.13 -21.38 -8.99
CA LYS A 46 10.29 -19.93 -9.08
C LYS A 46 9.25 -19.25 -9.99
N THR A 47 8.94 -19.88 -11.12
CA THR A 47 7.96 -19.36 -12.09
C THR A 47 6.55 -19.53 -11.56
N ALA A 48 6.23 -20.70 -10.98
CA ALA A 48 4.94 -20.99 -10.36
C ALA A 48 4.62 -20.01 -9.23
N TRP A 49 5.60 -19.74 -8.35
CA TRP A 49 5.44 -18.75 -7.28
C TRP A 49 5.26 -17.34 -7.82
N LYS A 50 6.03 -16.94 -8.83
CA LYS A 50 5.86 -15.61 -9.44
C LYS A 50 4.45 -15.42 -10.00
N MET A 51 3.94 -16.40 -10.76
CA MET A 51 2.58 -16.36 -11.32
C MET A 51 1.52 -16.34 -10.21
N ALA A 52 1.69 -17.16 -9.17
CA ALA A 52 0.76 -17.20 -8.05
C ALA A 52 0.67 -15.87 -7.29
N VAL A 53 1.81 -15.20 -7.03
CA VAL A 53 1.83 -13.86 -6.42
C VAL A 53 1.16 -12.85 -7.34
N GLU A 54 1.48 -12.86 -8.63
CA GLU A 54 0.91 -11.92 -9.60
C GLU A 54 -0.60 -12.05 -9.72
N GLU A 55 -1.13 -13.27 -9.78
CA GLU A 55 -2.57 -13.54 -9.88
C GLU A 55 -3.36 -13.21 -8.61
N THR A 56 -2.72 -13.36 -7.45
CA THR A 56 -3.36 -13.10 -6.16
C THR A 56 -3.08 -11.71 -5.62
N SER A 57 -2.33 -10.91 -6.36
CA SER A 57 -2.00 -9.55 -5.98
C SER A 57 -3.23 -8.64 -6.02
N TYR A 58 -3.41 -7.83 -4.99
CA TYR A 58 -4.43 -6.79 -4.94
C TYR A 58 -3.84 -5.49 -4.40
N SER A 59 -4.50 -4.38 -4.74
CA SER A 59 -4.18 -3.07 -4.17
C SER A 59 -5.03 -2.87 -2.92
N THR A 60 -4.39 -2.50 -1.82
CA THR A 60 -5.06 -2.14 -0.57
C THR A 60 -4.81 -0.68 -0.22
N GLU A 61 -5.79 -0.05 0.41
CA GLU A 61 -5.68 1.35 0.81
C GLU A 61 -4.64 1.51 1.91
N CYS A 62 -3.82 2.56 1.81
CA CYS A 62 -2.91 2.90 2.90
C CYS A 62 -3.69 3.45 4.09
N GLY A 63 -3.82 2.63 5.14
CA GLY A 63 -4.50 3.01 6.38
C GLY A 63 -3.88 4.22 7.11
N ARG A 64 -2.61 4.55 6.85
CA ARG A 64 -1.97 5.74 7.46
C ARG A 64 -2.41 7.06 6.82
N CYS A 65 -2.68 7.09 5.52
CA CYS A 65 -3.11 8.29 4.81
C CYS A 65 -4.56 8.21 4.29
N HIS A 66 -5.26 7.10 4.57
CA HIS A 66 -6.60 6.81 4.07
C HIS A 66 -6.73 7.05 2.56
N GLY A 67 -5.82 6.44 1.78
CA GLY A 67 -5.83 6.55 0.32
C GLY A 67 -5.26 7.85 -0.27
N ASN A 68 -5.03 8.90 0.53
CA ASN A 68 -4.66 10.22 0.01
C ASN A 68 -3.20 10.34 -0.48
N GLY A 69 -2.32 9.41 -0.12
CA GLY A 69 -0.89 9.49 -0.42
C GLY A 69 -0.12 10.54 0.41
N HIS A 70 -0.82 11.44 1.09
CA HIS A 70 -0.26 12.53 1.87
C HIS A 70 -0.82 12.53 3.30
N VAL A 71 -0.06 13.08 4.23
CA VAL A 71 -0.45 13.29 5.62
C VAL A 71 -0.17 14.74 6.00
N LEU A 72 -0.96 15.29 6.93
CA LEU A 72 -0.68 16.62 7.47
C LEU A 72 0.73 16.64 8.09
N ASN A 73 1.43 17.75 7.92
CA ASN A 73 2.61 18.06 8.73
C ASN A 73 2.17 18.77 10.03
N ASP A 74 3.13 19.12 10.89
CA ASP A 74 2.83 19.72 12.19
C ASP A 74 2.00 21.01 12.05
N GLU A 75 2.36 21.90 11.11
CA GLU A 75 1.60 23.13 10.80
C GLU A 75 0.17 22.82 10.30
N GLY A 76 0.03 21.84 9.40
CA GLY A 76 -1.25 21.37 8.90
C GLY A 76 -2.14 20.77 9.98
N GLU A 77 -1.54 20.05 10.94
CA GLU A 77 -2.27 19.46 12.06
C GLU A 77 -2.73 20.53 13.05
N GLU A 78 -1.91 21.55 13.33
CA GLU A 78 -2.30 22.71 14.12
C GLU A 78 -3.46 23.48 13.48
N MET A 79 -3.37 23.76 12.18
CA MET A 79 -4.45 24.41 11.44
C MET A 79 -5.74 23.60 11.45
N TYR A 80 -5.66 22.29 11.23
CA TYR A 80 -6.82 21.41 11.24
C TYR A 80 -7.52 21.41 12.61
N ARG A 81 -6.74 21.35 13.70
CA ARG A 81 -7.26 21.44 15.07
C ARG A 81 -7.95 22.77 15.35
N ALA A 82 -7.36 23.88 14.89
CA ALA A 82 -7.96 25.21 15.04
C ALA A 82 -9.29 25.32 14.29
N LEU A 83 -9.37 24.84 13.05
CA LEU A 83 -10.60 24.88 12.25
C LEU A 83 -11.71 24.00 12.84
N LYS A 84 -11.36 22.85 13.42
CA LYS A 84 -12.30 21.94 14.06
C LYS A 84 -13.05 22.54 15.25
N GLN A 85 -12.53 23.61 15.87
CA GLN A 85 -13.20 24.28 16.99
C GLN A 85 -14.40 25.12 16.53
N PHE A 86 -14.52 25.39 15.22
CA PHE A 86 -15.59 26.20 14.63
C PHE A 86 -16.59 25.39 13.80
N ALA A 87 -16.43 24.05 13.74
CA ALA A 87 -17.29 23.12 13.03
C ALA A 87 -18.16 22.32 14.00
#